data_AF-A0A925VC37-F1
#
_entry.id   AF-A0A925VC37-F1
#
_cell.length_a   1.000
_cell.length_b   1.000
_cell.length_c   1.000
_cell.angle_alpha   90.00
_cell.angle_beta   90.00
_cell.angle_gamma   90.00
#
_symmetry.space_group_name_H-M   'P 1'
#
loop_
_entity.id
_entity.type
_entity.pdbx_description
1 polymer ?
#
loop_
_entity_poly.entity_id
_entity_poly.type
_entity_poly.pdbx_seq_one_letter_code
_entity_poly.pdbx_strand_id
1 'polypeptide(L)'
;MLRHRLGLALFSLLPIACFDPTENGGNGGADENGSSGATDPSDASAEGGPSPDPSGDPTNDPSAGASDDASSDDGGDPSGGPSSGDESSGDGGNTASTTMTTTDSSTTERASDSDDSSSDDGAASCAGQCAPAVPAGWQGPVVLYAGDDPPACPGDFPTVVHDAQHSSLTTGSGSCDCECGDATGAVCGSATLREEGNNCLAAVVGAETHALPANACTAVFIAAGEWSLTPGALDVSSASCAPQATESIPTPSWGTDLRSCEAAPAAGCDDGACIPETPAEHTLCIWQDGDVACPAGPWTDVTTTYASFTDGRDCSACTCGTPAGSCNGYAELANTDCGVIWNGDLAANTCGEFPSTSHATYVPDLEASCTPTGGALQGSVTTSGAVTYCCM
;
A
#
# COMPACT_ATOMS: atom_id res chain seq x y z
N MET A 1 -23.50 5.21 2.23
CA MET A 1 -23.58 3.81 2.68
C MET A 1 -23.83 3.82 4.18
N LEU A 2 -25.07 3.57 4.59
CA LEU A 2 -25.54 3.73 5.97
C LEU A 2 -25.46 2.36 6.66
N ARG A 3 -24.32 2.03 7.30
CA ARG A 3 -24.19 0.77 8.05
C ARG A 3 -24.82 0.94 9.44
N HIS A 4 -26.05 0.44 9.59
CA HIS A 4 -26.65 0.11 10.88
C HIS A 4 -25.79 -0.95 11.58
N ARG A 5 -25.07 -0.59 12.64
CA ARG A 5 -24.58 -1.55 13.64
C ARG A 5 -25.58 -1.60 14.79
N LEU A 6 -26.52 -2.54 14.71
CA LEU A 6 -27.38 -2.93 15.83
C LEU A 6 -26.61 -4.02 16.61
N GLY A 7 -25.69 -3.60 17.47
CA GLY A 7 -24.99 -4.49 18.41
C GLY A 7 -25.72 -4.49 19.75
N LEU A 8 -26.65 -5.43 19.93
CA LEU A 8 -27.33 -5.64 21.22
C LEU A 8 -26.34 -6.35 22.17
N ALA A 9 -25.55 -5.58 22.91
CA ALA A 9 -24.70 -6.11 23.97
C ALA A 9 -25.56 -6.41 25.21
N LEU A 10 -25.86 -7.68 25.43
CA LEU A 10 -26.50 -8.17 26.65
C LEU A 10 -25.44 -8.15 27.77
N PHE A 11 -25.25 -6.99 28.41
CA PHE A 11 -24.38 -6.87 29.58
C PHE A 11 -25.08 -7.53 30.78
N SER A 12 -24.54 -8.67 31.20
CA SER A 12 -24.94 -9.34 32.42
C SER A 12 -24.47 -8.51 33.62
N LEU A 13 -25.39 -7.82 34.28
CA LEU A 13 -25.16 -7.08 35.53
C LEU A 13 -24.75 -8.07 36.64
N LEU A 14 -23.44 -8.19 36.87
CA LEU A 14 -22.89 -8.70 38.11
C LEU A 14 -22.76 -7.52 39.08
N PRO A 15 -23.31 -7.60 40.31
CA PRO A 15 -23.10 -6.57 41.31
C PRO A 15 -21.62 -6.57 41.72
N ILE A 16 -20.90 -5.52 41.35
CA ILE A 16 -19.55 -5.24 41.84
C ILE A 16 -19.71 -4.73 43.27
N ALA A 17 -19.59 -5.63 44.24
CA ALA A 17 -19.45 -5.23 45.63
C ALA A 17 -18.09 -4.54 45.81
N CYS A 18 -18.10 -3.30 46.31
CA CYS A 18 -16.89 -2.60 46.73
C CYS A 18 -16.23 -3.40 47.86
N PHE A 19 -15.03 -3.93 47.61
CA PHE A 19 -14.23 -4.67 48.60
C PHE A 19 -13.32 -3.67 49.35
N ASP A 20 -13.57 -3.51 50.64
CA ASP A 20 -12.75 -2.73 51.57
C ASP A 20 -11.57 -3.60 52.07
N PRO A 21 -10.29 -3.27 51.76
CA PRO A 21 -9.16 -4.09 52.14
C PRO A 21 -8.56 -3.62 53.46
N THR A 22 -9.36 -3.52 54.53
CA THR A 22 -8.79 -3.24 55.87
C THR A 22 -9.59 -3.88 57.01
N GLU A 23 -9.52 -5.20 57.20
CA GLU A 23 -9.64 -5.81 58.55
C GLU A 23 -9.13 -7.28 58.65
N ASN A 24 -7.91 -7.41 59.15
CA ASN A 24 -7.49 -8.24 60.30
C ASN A 24 -7.94 -9.73 60.46
N GLY A 25 -6.97 -10.64 60.28
CA GLY A 25 -6.54 -11.64 61.28
C GLY A 25 -7.43 -12.82 61.67
N GLY A 26 -7.00 -14.06 61.38
CA GLY A 26 -7.64 -15.27 61.91
C GLY A 26 -7.02 -16.62 61.52
N ASN A 27 -5.98 -17.00 62.26
CA ASN A 27 -5.28 -18.28 62.36
C ASN A 27 -6.12 -19.59 62.22
N GLY A 28 -5.57 -20.60 61.55
CA GLY A 28 -5.70 -22.02 61.97
C GLY A 28 -6.08 -23.04 60.90
N GLY A 29 -5.29 -24.13 60.81
CA GLY A 29 -5.78 -25.45 60.39
C GLY A 29 -4.94 -26.17 59.35
N ALA A 30 -4.12 -27.11 59.83
CA ALA A 30 -3.33 -28.03 59.02
C ALA A 30 -4.15 -29.20 58.46
N ASP A 31 -3.52 -29.85 57.47
CA ASP A 31 -3.47 -31.31 57.24
C ASP A 31 -3.97 -31.85 55.88
N GLU A 32 -3.14 -32.78 55.41
CA GLU A 32 -3.35 -33.89 54.47
C GLU A 32 -3.16 -33.63 52.96
N ASN A 33 -2.00 -33.97 52.39
CA ASN A 33 -1.56 -35.31 51.94
C ASN A 33 -2.17 -35.69 50.57
N GLY A 34 -1.32 -35.72 49.53
CA GLY A 34 -1.77 -36.02 48.16
C GLY A 34 -0.62 -36.18 47.17
N SER A 35 0.12 -37.27 47.32
CA SER A 35 1.15 -37.78 46.41
C SER A 35 0.60 -38.12 45.01
N SER A 36 1.20 -37.53 43.98
CA SER A 36 1.42 -38.07 42.61
C SER A 36 2.09 -36.93 41.81
N GLY A 37 3.01 -37.10 40.88
CA GLY A 37 3.55 -38.22 40.15
C GLY A 37 4.46 -37.55 39.10
N ALA A 38 5.65 -38.09 38.92
CA ALA A 38 6.68 -37.53 38.04
C ALA A 38 6.25 -37.51 36.56
N THR A 39 6.54 -36.40 35.88
CA THR A 39 7.02 -36.40 34.49
C THR A 39 7.94 -35.21 34.27
N ASP A 40 9.21 -35.56 34.03
CA ASP A 40 10.26 -34.81 33.33
C ASP A 40 9.71 -34.18 32.03
N PRO A 41 10.17 -32.98 31.63
CA PRO A 41 11.09 -32.98 30.49
C PRO A 41 12.21 -31.93 30.57
N SER A 42 13.42 -32.45 30.34
CA SER A 42 14.42 -32.04 29.34
C SER A 42 14.79 -30.54 29.24
N ASP A 43 16.01 -30.29 29.71
CA ASP A 43 17.03 -29.40 29.13
C ASP A 43 16.70 -28.68 27.81
N ALA A 44 16.64 -27.35 27.90
CA ALA A 44 17.02 -26.47 26.79
C ALA A 44 17.84 -25.30 27.36
N SER A 45 19.16 -25.48 27.37
CA SER A 45 20.14 -24.42 27.52
C SER A 45 20.00 -23.43 26.36
N ALA A 46 19.50 -22.23 26.64
CA ALA A 46 19.65 -21.07 25.75
C ALA A 46 20.84 -20.25 26.27
N GLU A 47 21.91 -20.25 25.48
CA GLU A 47 23.09 -19.42 25.69
C GLU A 47 22.72 -17.93 25.61
N GLY A 48 23.22 -17.17 26.58
CA GLY A 48 23.05 -15.72 26.66
C GLY A 48 23.86 -14.99 25.58
N GLY A 49 23.17 -14.13 24.83
CA GLY A 49 23.77 -13.07 24.02
C GLY A 49 23.76 -11.73 24.79
N PRO A 50 24.79 -10.89 24.63
CA PRO A 50 25.05 -9.75 25.51
C PRO A 50 24.19 -8.52 25.25
N SER A 51 23.89 -7.81 26.34
CA SER A 51 23.29 -6.49 26.42
C SER A 51 24.02 -5.43 25.57
N PRO A 52 23.31 -4.51 24.91
CA PRO A 52 23.86 -3.21 24.54
C PRO A 52 23.77 -2.22 25.72
N ASP A 53 24.91 -1.61 25.96
CA ASP A 53 25.22 -0.51 26.88
C ASP A 53 24.47 0.79 26.48
N PRO A 54 23.73 1.47 27.38
CA PRO A 54 23.24 2.81 27.15
C PRO A 54 24.15 3.83 27.86
N SER A 55 25.17 4.29 27.14
CA SER A 55 26.04 5.40 27.55
C SER A 55 25.90 6.54 26.55
N GLY A 56 25.06 7.53 26.87
CA GLY A 56 24.82 8.72 26.04
C GLY A 56 24.21 9.87 26.84
N ASP A 57 25.11 10.63 27.45
CA ASP A 57 24.94 11.83 28.28
C ASP A 57 24.13 12.97 27.60
N PRO A 58 23.19 13.63 28.30
CA PRO A 58 22.42 14.76 27.79
C PRO A 58 23.17 16.10 27.96
N THR A 59 23.43 16.81 26.87
CA THR A 59 23.74 18.24 26.92
C THR A 59 22.53 19.06 26.49
N ASN A 60 21.99 19.75 27.49
CA ASN A 60 21.03 20.85 27.40
C ASN A 60 21.65 22.11 26.76
N ASP A 61 20.75 22.97 26.29
CA ASP A 61 20.88 24.40 25.93
C ASP A 61 21.23 24.67 24.44
N PRO A 62 20.55 25.61 23.72
CA PRO A 62 20.34 26.98 24.17
C PRO A 62 18.93 27.59 24.03
N SER A 63 18.60 28.43 25.03
CA SER A 63 18.19 29.84 24.90
C SER A 63 17.02 30.29 23.99
N ALA A 64 16.09 30.94 24.67
CA ALA A 64 15.18 32.02 24.29
C ALA A 64 15.47 32.86 23.02
N GLY A 65 14.40 33.04 22.22
CA GLY A 65 13.80 34.35 21.96
C GLY A 65 14.33 35.19 20.80
N ALA A 66 13.51 35.42 19.78
CA ALA A 66 13.15 36.74 19.24
C ALA A 66 12.21 36.60 18.02
N SER A 67 11.27 37.52 17.96
CA SER A 67 10.41 37.88 16.82
C SER A 67 11.23 38.35 15.61
N ASP A 68 10.66 38.22 14.39
CA ASP A 68 10.30 39.37 13.54
C ASP A 68 9.85 38.91 12.14
N ASP A 69 8.83 39.61 11.64
CA ASP A 69 8.34 39.64 10.26
C ASP A 69 9.45 39.98 9.25
N ALA A 70 9.43 39.35 8.07
CA ALA A 70 9.59 40.02 6.77
C ALA A 70 9.41 39.06 5.59
N SER A 71 8.60 39.51 4.63
CA SER A 71 8.49 39.03 3.26
C SER A 71 9.82 39.13 2.49
N SER A 72 10.05 38.25 1.50
CA SER A 72 10.50 38.61 0.14
C SER A 72 10.85 37.38 -0.72
N ASP A 73 10.44 37.47 -1.98
CA ASP A 73 10.85 36.70 -3.16
C ASP A 73 12.36 36.49 -3.33
N ASP A 74 12.73 35.33 -3.89
CA ASP A 74 13.73 35.06 -4.95
C ASP A 74 14.02 33.53 -4.90
N GLY A 75 13.89 32.73 -5.96
CA GLY A 75 14.57 32.89 -7.24
C GLY A 75 15.98 32.30 -7.15
N GLY A 76 16.16 30.97 -7.27
CA GLY A 76 17.49 30.36 -7.18
C GLY A 76 17.58 28.87 -7.53
N ASP A 77 17.90 28.60 -8.80
CA ASP A 77 18.59 27.40 -9.30
C ASP A 77 19.94 27.23 -8.57
N PRO A 78 20.40 25.99 -8.32
CA PRO A 78 21.79 25.73 -8.66
C PRO A 78 22.00 24.40 -9.38
N SER A 79 22.50 24.55 -10.60
CA SER A 79 23.40 23.64 -11.28
C SER A 79 24.76 23.61 -10.55
N GLY A 80 25.32 22.41 -10.32
CA GLY A 80 26.72 22.24 -9.91
C GLY A 80 27.05 20.91 -9.23
N GLY A 81 27.57 19.94 -9.97
CA GLY A 81 28.25 18.73 -9.45
C GLY A 81 29.67 19.01 -8.96
N PRO A 82 30.68 18.15 -9.18
CA PRO A 82 30.76 16.68 -9.09
C PRO A 82 31.92 16.23 -8.14
N SER A 83 32.03 14.93 -7.78
CA SER A 83 33.30 14.34 -7.29
C SER A 83 33.26 12.79 -7.40
N SER A 84 34.06 12.20 -8.30
CA SER A 84 35.34 11.47 -8.04
C SER A 84 35.15 10.20 -7.19
N GLY A 85 35.18 8.98 -7.74
CA GLY A 85 36.32 8.17 -8.19
C GLY A 85 35.93 6.70 -7.92
N ASP A 86 36.18 5.72 -8.80
CA ASP A 86 37.37 4.88 -8.67
C ASP A 86 37.61 4.04 -9.94
N GLU A 87 38.89 3.77 -10.17
CA GLU A 87 39.49 3.24 -11.37
C GLU A 87 39.52 1.70 -11.36
N SER A 88 39.26 1.05 -12.49
CA SER A 88 39.83 -0.28 -12.74
C SER A 88 40.09 -0.49 -14.23
N SER A 89 41.38 -0.42 -14.54
CA SER A 89 42.01 -0.64 -15.83
C SER A 89 41.93 -2.11 -16.25
N GLY A 90 41.41 -2.35 -17.46
CA GLY A 90 41.47 -3.62 -18.16
C GLY A 90 41.71 -3.38 -19.65
N ASP A 91 42.98 -3.30 -20.02
CA ASP A 91 43.48 -3.16 -21.39
C ASP A 91 43.66 -4.54 -22.04
N GLY A 92 43.42 -4.62 -23.35
CA GLY A 92 43.99 -5.65 -24.21
C GLY A 92 43.01 -6.46 -25.07
N GLY A 93 42.96 -6.14 -26.37
CA GLY A 93 43.00 -7.22 -27.37
C GLY A 93 42.11 -7.14 -28.61
N ASN A 94 42.51 -6.31 -29.58
CA ASN A 94 42.66 -6.68 -30.99
C ASN A 94 41.41 -6.92 -31.88
N THR A 95 40.87 -5.81 -32.42
CA THR A 95 40.00 -5.78 -33.60
C THR A 95 40.84 -5.78 -34.89
N ALA A 96 40.76 -6.88 -35.66
CA ALA A 96 41.19 -6.90 -37.05
C ALA A 96 40.09 -6.25 -37.91
N SER A 97 40.28 -4.96 -38.24
CA SER A 97 39.49 -4.24 -39.23
C SER A 97 40.14 -4.44 -40.60
N THR A 98 39.46 -5.19 -41.47
CA THR A 98 39.92 -5.39 -42.85
C THR A 98 39.47 -4.21 -43.70
N THR A 99 40.41 -3.32 -43.96
CA THR A 99 40.37 -2.22 -44.91
C THR A 99 39.96 -2.69 -46.31
N MET A 100 38.79 -2.29 -46.79
CA MET A 100 38.46 -2.36 -48.21
C MET A 100 39.21 -1.24 -48.95
N THR A 101 40.21 -1.63 -49.73
CA THR A 101 40.86 -0.80 -50.73
C THR A 101 39.89 -0.46 -51.87
N THR A 102 39.58 0.82 -51.99
CA THR A 102 39.04 1.47 -53.19
C THR A 102 40.09 1.44 -54.29
N THR A 103 39.87 0.62 -55.31
CA THR A 103 40.63 0.69 -56.56
C THR A 103 39.80 1.46 -57.58
N ASP A 104 40.21 2.71 -57.80
CA ASP A 104 39.89 3.51 -58.97
C ASP A 104 40.28 2.74 -60.24
N SER A 105 39.35 2.59 -61.18
CA SER A 105 39.65 2.21 -62.56
C SER A 105 38.81 3.07 -63.49
N SER A 106 39.47 4.15 -63.89
CA SER A 106 39.09 5.05 -64.96
C SER A 106 38.79 4.30 -66.26
N THR A 107 37.64 4.65 -66.81
CA THR A 107 37.08 4.27 -68.11
C THR A 107 37.91 4.76 -69.29
N THR A 108 38.04 3.91 -70.31
CA THR A 108 38.24 4.36 -71.70
C THR A 108 37.59 3.36 -72.66
N GLU A 109 36.50 3.84 -73.28
CA GLU A 109 36.07 3.61 -74.68
C GLU A 109 36.30 2.21 -75.29
N ARG A 110 35.19 1.50 -75.57
CA ARG A 110 35.00 0.79 -76.84
C ARG A 110 33.53 0.45 -77.06
N ALA A 111 32.95 1.14 -78.03
CA ALA A 111 31.72 0.77 -78.69
C ALA A 111 31.87 -0.62 -79.34
N SER A 112 30.93 -1.51 -79.03
CA SER A 112 30.65 -2.72 -79.78
C SER A 112 29.15 -2.96 -79.71
N ASP A 113 28.47 -2.59 -80.79
CA ASP A 113 27.14 -3.08 -81.15
C ASP A 113 27.19 -4.62 -81.21
N SER A 114 26.41 -5.30 -80.36
CA SER A 114 26.18 -6.74 -80.44
C SER A 114 24.74 -7.03 -80.02
N ASP A 115 24.06 -7.71 -80.93
CA ASP A 115 22.64 -7.99 -80.98
C ASP A 115 22.07 -8.72 -79.76
N ASP A 116 20.95 -8.19 -79.27
CA ASP A 116 19.69 -8.91 -79.00
C ASP A 116 19.82 -10.42 -78.71
N SER A 117 20.15 -10.73 -77.46
CA SER A 117 19.85 -12.03 -76.87
C SER A 117 19.09 -11.73 -75.59
N SER A 118 17.80 -11.46 -75.73
CA SER A 118 16.81 -11.52 -74.64
C SER A 118 16.76 -12.96 -74.15
N SER A 119 17.78 -13.35 -73.38
CA SER A 119 17.72 -14.50 -72.50
C SER A 119 16.65 -14.14 -71.49
N ASP A 120 15.46 -14.70 -71.68
CA ASP A 120 14.49 -14.88 -70.62
C ASP A 120 15.16 -15.75 -69.54
N ASP A 121 16.05 -15.14 -68.76
CA ASP A 121 16.61 -15.68 -67.53
C ASP A 121 15.42 -15.75 -66.58
N GLY A 122 14.63 -16.81 -66.74
CA GLY A 122 13.38 -17.03 -66.04
C GLY A 122 13.63 -16.81 -64.56
N ALA A 123 13.12 -15.69 -64.05
CA ALA A 123 13.18 -15.35 -62.64
C ALA A 123 12.82 -16.61 -61.87
N ALA A 124 13.75 -17.05 -61.00
CA ALA A 124 13.60 -18.30 -60.28
C ALA A 124 12.22 -18.29 -59.63
N SER A 125 11.32 -19.15 -60.10
CA SER A 125 9.93 -19.11 -59.69
C SER A 125 9.88 -19.37 -58.19
N CYS A 126 9.39 -18.40 -57.42
CA CYS A 126 9.21 -18.56 -55.99
C CYS A 126 8.25 -19.72 -55.73
N ALA A 127 8.70 -20.73 -54.99
CA ALA A 127 7.87 -21.91 -54.68
C ALA A 127 6.78 -21.63 -53.63
N GLY A 128 6.86 -20.48 -52.94
CA GLY A 128 5.84 -20.00 -52.01
C GLY A 128 5.31 -18.63 -52.46
N GLN A 129 5.34 -17.66 -51.56
CA GLN A 129 4.86 -16.29 -51.80
C GLN A 129 6.01 -15.28 -51.75
N CYS A 130 5.86 -14.18 -52.49
CA CYS A 130 6.82 -13.07 -52.46
C CYS A 130 6.40 -12.08 -51.37
N ALA A 131 7.18 -12.02 -50.29
CA ALA A 131 7.00 -11.02 -49.24
C ALA A 131 7.62 -9.68 -49.69
N PRO A 132 6.99 -8.53 -49.40
CA PRO A 132 7.56 -7.22 -49.70
C PRO A 132 8.92 -7.02 -49.03
N ALA A 133 9.77 -6.19 -49.64
CA ALA A 133 11.06 -5.83 -49.07
C ALA A 133 10.94 -5.29 -47.62
N VAL A 134 11.80 -5.79 -46.74
CA VAL A 134 11.89 -5.34 -45.34
C VAL A 134 12.62 -4.00 -45.28
N PRO A 135 12.02 -2.93 -44.73
CA PRO A 135 12.67 -1.63 -44.65
C PRO A 135 13.92 -1.65 -43.77
N ALA A 136 14.85 -0.72 -44.03
CA ALA A 136 16.08 -0.63 -43.24
C ALA A 136 15.77 -0.40 -41.74
N GLY A 137 16.40 -1.17 -40.87
CA GLY A 137 16.20 -1.14 -39.41
C GLY A 137 15.16 -2.14 -38.89
N TRP A 138 14.40 -2.78 -39.78
CA TRP A 138 13.45 -3.83 -39.45
C TRP A 138 14.05 -5.23 -39.70
N GLN A 139 13.53 -6.22 -38.98
CA GLN A 139 13.89 -7.63 -39.10
C GLN A 139 12.68 -8.45 -39.62
N GLY A 140 12.95 -9.60 -40.22
CA GLY A 140 11.92 -10.50 -40.79
C GLY A 140 12.18 -10.82 -42.27
N PRO A 141 11.19 -11.38 -42.99
CA PRO A 141 9.82 -11.66 -42.54
C PRO A 141 9.71 -12.79 -41.51
N VAL A 142 8.76 -12.68 -40.58
CA VAL A 142 8.40 -13.71 -39.60
C VAL A 142 6.90 -14.03 -39.71
N VAL A 143 6.51 -15.23 -39.28
CA VAL A 143 5.11 -15.55 -39.02
C VAL A 143 4.81 -15.36 -37.53
N LEU A 144 3.77 -14.60 -37.22
CA LEU A 144 3.34 -14.28 -35.87
C LEU A 144 2.07 -15.07 -35.55
N TYR A 145 2.09 -15.81 -34.44
CA TYR A 145 0.89 -16.35 -33.80
C TYR A 145 0.54 -15.47 -32.60
N ALA A 146 -0.74 -15.13 -32.44
CA ALA A 146 -1.28 -14.43 -31.28
C ALA A 146 -2.49 -15.18 -30.72
N GLY A 147 -2.39 -15.63 -29.48
CA GLY A 147 -3.41 -16.42 -28.81
C GLY A 147 -2.93 -16.99 -27.49
N ASP A 148 -3.78 -17.75 -26.81
CA ASP A 148 -3.38 -18.50 -25.62
C ASP A 148 -2.56 -19.73 -26.04
N ASP A 149 -1.52 -20.08 -25.27
CA ASP A 149 -0.69 -21.27 -25.49
C ASP A 149 -0.15 -21.41 -26.94
N PRO A 150 0.75 -20.49 -27.38
CA PRO A 150 1.24 -20.46 -28.75
C PRO A 150 1.84 -21.80 -29.19
N PRO A 151 1.43 -22.37 -30.34
CA PRO A 151 1.91 -23.65 -30.80
C PRO A 151 3.42 -23.59 -31.10
N ALA A 152 4.04 -24.77 -31.25
CA ALA A 152 5.40 -24.84 -31.77
C ALA A 152 5.47 -24.21 -33.18
N CYS A 153 6.63 -23.67 -33.52
CA CYS A 153 6.83 -23.06 -34.81
C CYS A 153 6.51 -24.03 -35.98
N PRO A 154 5.81 -23.56 -37.03
CA PRO A 154 5.52 -24.37 -38.21
C PRO A 154 6.80 -24.92 -38.86
N GLY A 155 6.72 -26.09 -39.52
CA GLY A 155 7.90 -26.75 -40.09
C GLY A 155 8.67 -25.90 -41.11
N ASP A 156 7.95 -25.07 -41.88
CA ASP A 156 8.56 -24.15 -42.85
C ASP A 156 9.16 -22.88 -42.22
N PHE A 157 8.83 -22.63 -40.95
CA PHE A 157 9.33 -21.51 -40.13
C PHE A 157 9.96 -22.04 -38.84
N PRO A 158 11.00 -22.89 -38.88
CA PRO A 158 11.36 -23.73 -37.73
C PRO A 158 12.04 -22.99 -36.57
N THR A 159 12.50 -21.75 -36.78
CA THR A 159 13.28 -21.02 -35.79
C THR A 159 12.39 -20.05 -35.01
N VAL A 160 12.37 -20.18 -33.69
CA VAL A 160 11.72 -19.21 -32.79
C VAL A 160 12.57 -17.95 -32.74
N VAL A 161 11.99 -16.81 -33.08
CA VAL A 161 12.64 -15.49 -32.96
C VAL A 161 12.30 -14.86 -31.61
N HIS A 162 11.02 -14.87 -31.25
CA HIS A 162 10.54 -14.43 -29.95
C HIS A 162 9.57 -15.46 -29.39
N ASP A 163 9.74 -15.73 -28.10
CA ASP A 163 8.85 -16.55 -27.29
C ASP A 163 8.50 -15.77 -26.02
N ALA A 164 7.35 -16.08 -25.42
CA ALA A 164 6.86 -15.39 -24.22
C ALA A 164 6.77 -13.86 -24.38
N GLN A 165 6.36 -13.40 -25.55
CA GLN A 165 5.91 -12.02 -25.72
C GLN A 165 4.42 -11.93 -25.41
N HIS A 166 4.01 -10.84 -24.78
CA HIS A 166 2.64 -10.70 -24.31
C HIS A 166 2.01 -9.37 -24.73
N SER A 167 0.69 -9.35 -24.83
CA SER A 167 -0.08 -8.12 -25.03
C SER A 167 -1.34 -8.10 -24.17
N SER A 168 -2.09 -7.00 -24.23
CA SER A 168 -3.36 -6.84 -23.50
C SER A 168 -3.19 -6.94 -21.97
N LEU A 169 -2.21 -6.23 -21.40
CA LEU A 169 -1.99 -6.21 -19.95
C LEU A 169 -3.23 -5.72 -19.21
N THR A 170 -3.75 -6.56 -18.32
CA THR A 170 -4.81 -6.19 -17.38
C THR A 170 -4.20 -6.05 -16.00
N THR A 171 -4.13 -4.81 -15.48
CA THR A 171 -3.53 -4.55 -14.16
C THR A 171 -4.47 -4.92 -13.00
N GLY A 172 -5.77 -5.00 -13.25
CA GLY A 172 -6.80 -5.04 -12.20
C GLY A 172 -6.89 -3.73 -11.41
N SER A 173 -8.00 -3.52 -10.70
CA SER A 173 -8.17 -2.40 -9.78
C SER A 173 -7.71 -2.82 -8.38
N GLY A 174 -6.68 -2.16 -7.85
CA GLY A 174 -6.30 -2.30 -6.45
C GLY A 174 -7.16 -1.41 -5.54
N SER A 175 -7.33 -1.81 -4.30
CA SER A 175 -7.90 -0.98 -3.23
C SER A 175 -7.04 -1.07 -1.98
N CYS A 176 -6.86 0.07 -1.34
CA CYS A 176 -6.20 0.22 -0.06
C CYS A 176 -7.16 0.98 0.84
N ASP A 177 -7.34 0.52 2.08
CA ASP A 177 -8.10 1.24 3.09
C ASP A 177 -7.25 1.38 4.35
N CYS A 178 -7.46 2.48 5.07
CA CYS A 178 -6.82 2.76 6.34
C CYS A 178 -7.90 3.10 7.36
N GLU A 179 -7.98 2.26 8.39
CA GLU A 179 -8.84 2.44 9.54
C GLU A 179 -7.98 2.60 10.80
N CYS A 180 -8.56 3.19 11.85
CA CYS A 180 -7.94 3.24 13.17
C CYS A 180 -8.71 2.33 14.11
N GLY A 181 -7.99 1.54 14.90
CA GLY A 181 -8.58 0.79 16.00
C GLY A 181 -9.13 1.71 17.09
N ASP A 182 -9.73 1.09 18.12
CA ASP A 182 -10.25 1.81 19.27
C ASP A 182 -9.13 2.59 19.98
N ALA A 183 -9.49 3.76 20.52
CA ALA A 183 -8.56 4.57 21.31
C ALA A 183 -8.23 3.84 22.63
N THR A 184 -6.94 3.63 22.89
CA THR A 184 -6.44 3.06 24.14
C THR A 184 -5.71 4.13 24.94
N GLY A 185 -5.77 4.05 26.28
CA GLY A 185 -5.08 5.01 27.17
C GLY A 185 -5.80 6.34 27.40
N ALA A 186 -6.92 6.60 26.69
CA ALA A 186 -7.78 7.73 26.99
C ALA A 186 -8.50 7.55 28.33
N VAL A 187 -8.57 8.59 29.14
CA VAL A 187 -9.22 8.56 30.46
C VAL A 187 -10.10 9.78 30.66
N CYS A 188 -11.22 9.57 31.36
CA CYS A 188 -12.09 10.68 31.75
C CYS A 188 -11.64 11.28 33.07
N GLY A 189 -11.48 12.61 33.08
CA GLY A 189 -11.27 13.36 34.31
C GLY A 189 -12.47 13.28 35.26
N SER A 190 -12.31 13.88 36.43
CA SER A 190 -13.40 13.97 37.42
C SER A 190 -14.58 14.77 36.89
N ALA A 191 -15.80 14.27 37.08
CA ALA A 191 -17.01 15.04 36.85
C ALA A 191 -17.23 16.07 37.98
N THR A 192 -18.01 17.10 37.71
CA THR A 192 -18.45 18.08 38.70
C THR A 192 -19.95 17.96 38.88
N LEU A 193 -20.37 17.61 40.10
CA LEU A 193 -21.76 17.70 40.52
C LEU A 193 -21.99 19.09 41.13
N ARG A 194 -23.05 19.79 40.72
CA ARG A 194 -23.31 21.17 41.13
C ARG A 194 -24.78 21.38 41.49
N GLU A 195 -25.01 22.11 42.57
CA GLU A 195 -26.36 22.53 42.96
C GLU A 195 -26.92 23.55 41.97
N GLU A 196 -28.14 23.31 41.52
CA GLU A 196 -28.91 24.19 40.64
C GLU A 196 -30.17 24.69 41.34
N GLY A 197 -30.81 25.70 40.76
CA GLY A 197 -32.08 26.20 41.25
C GLY A 197 -33.06 26.53 40.13
N ASN A 198 -34.33 26.68 40.52
CA ASN A 198 -35.43 27.07 39.66
C ASN A 198 -35.61 26.15 38.43
N ASN A 199 -35.81 24.87 38.65
CA ASN A 199 -35.91 23.80 37.65
C ASN A 199 -34.70 23.78 36.71
N CYS A 200 -33.48 23.92 37.27
CA CYS A 200 -32.23 23.92 36.52
C CYS A 200 -32.05 25.10 35.55
N LEU A 201 -32.81 26.18 35.74
CA LEU A 201 -32.77 27.37 34.86
C LEU A 201 -31.98 28.53 35.48
N ALA A 202 -31.62 28.44 36.77
CA ALA A 202 -30.92 29.51 37.47
C ALA A 202 -29.73 28.97 38.25
N ALA A 203 -28.58 29.61 38.06
CA ALA A 203 -27.42 29.40 38.90
C ALA A 203 -27.72 29.85 40.35
N VAL A 204 -27.51 28.97 41.31
CA VAL A 204 -27.54 29.32 42.73
C VAL A 204 -26.28 30.11 43.06
N VAL A 205 -26.45 31.27 43.72
CA VAL A 205 -25.30 32.05 44.21
C VAL A 205 -24.67 31.31 45.37
N GLY A 206 -23.41 30.89 45.20
CA GLY A 206 -22.74 30.03 46.18
C GLY A 206 -23.16 28.56 46.10
N ALA A 207 -23.58 28.10 44.91
CA ALA A 207 -23.89 26.70 44.65
C ALA A 207 -22.81 25.76 45.20
N GLU A 208 -23.23 24.72 45.92
CA GLU A 208 -22.34 23.65 46.33
C GLU A 208 -21.84 22.86 45.12
N THR A 209 -20.56 22.49 45.12
CA THR A 209 -19.94 21.71 44.05
C THR A 209 -19.11 20.57 44.62
N HIS A 210 -19.24 19.39 44.03
CA HIS A 210 -18.44 18.22 44.37
C HIS A 210 -17.71 17.69 43.14
N ALA A 211 -16.41 17.43 43.27
CA ALA A 211 -15.65 16.71 42.26
C ALA A 211 -15.83 15.21 42.48
N LEU A 212 -16.26 14.49 41.45
CA LEU A 212 -16.47 13.05 41.44
C LEU A 212 -15.39 12.39 40.58
N PRO A 213 -14.34 11.80 41.17
CA PRO A 213 -13.36 11.04 40.41
C PRO A 213 -14.03 9.86 39.69
N ALA A 214 -13.58 9.57 38.48
CA ALA A 214 -14.10 8.48 37.67
C ALA A 214 -14.03 7.15 38.44
N ASN A 215 -15.16 6.43 38.48
CA ASN A 215 -15.33 5.14 39.12
C ASN A 215 -14.98 5.11 40.62
N ALA A 216 -15.00 6.28 41.30
CA ALA A 216 -14.73 6.38 42.72
C ALA A 216 -15.94 6.87 43.49
N CYS A 217 -16.25 6.16 44.59
CA CYS A 217 -17.26 6.56 45.55
C CYS A 217 -16.78 7.79 46.33
N THR A 218 -17.51 8.90 46.22
CA THR A 218 -17.18 10.15 46.92
C THR A 218 -18.28 10.50 47.91
N ALA A 219 -17.91 10.78 49.16
CA ALA A 219 -18.84 11.31 50.15
C ALA A 219 -19.24 12.75 49.73
N VAL A 220 -20.54 12.95 49.53
CA VAL A 220 -21.14 14.22 49.09
C VAL A 220 -22.38 14.46 49.95
N PHE A 221 -22.43 15.57 50.67
CA PHE A 221 -23.56 15.87 51.56
C PHE A 221 -24.59 16.70 50.81
N ILE A 222 -25.35 16.04 49.95
CA ILE A 222 -26.31 16.67 49.06
C ILE A 222 -27.67 16.80 49.75
N ALA A 223 -28.17 18.02 49.86
CA ALA A 223 -29.55 18.26 50.26
C ALA A 223 -30.53 17.87 49.13
N ALA A 224 -31.78 17.56 49.50
CA ALA A 224 -32.82 17.36 48.50
C ALA A 224 -33.02 18.64 47.66
N GLY A 225 -33.00 18.52 46.34
CA GLY A 225 -33.01 19.67 45.44
C GLY A 225 -32.57 19.32 44.03
N GLU A 226 -32.27 20.35 43.25
CA GLU A 226 -31.89 20.24 41.84
C GLU A 226 -30.37 20.20 41.68
N TRP A 227 -29.86 19.25 40.91
CA TRP A 227 -28.44 19.07 40.70
C TRP A 227 -28.13 18.80 39.23
N SER A 228 -27.03 19.38 38.75
CA SER A 228 -26.47 19.12 37.42
C SER A 228 -25.16 18.35 37.52
N LEU A 229 -24.91 17.50 36.53
CA LEU A 229 -23.64 16.78 36.38
C LEU A 229 -22.92 17.31 35.14
N THR A 230 -21.75 17.92 35.33
CA THR A 230 -20.84 18.25 34.23
C THR A 230 -19.77 17.18 34.14
N PRO A 231 -19.64 16.44 33.03
CA PRO A 231 -18.63 15.39 32.91
C PRO A 231 -17.21 15.98 32.93
N GLY A 232 -16.23 15.16 33.32
CA GLY A 232 -14.83 15.55 33.29
C GLY A 232 -14.31 15.75 31.87
N ALA A 233 -13.24 16.53 31.72
CA ALA A 233 -12.55 16.63 30.44
C ALA A 233 -11.90 15.28 30.06
N LEU A 234 -11.88 14.99 28.76
CA LEU A 234 -11.15 13.86 28.21
C LEU A 234 -9.65 14.15 28.26
N ASP A 235 -8.86 13.27 28.87
CA ASP A 235 -7.40 13.30 28.81
C ASP A 235 -6.92 12.26 27.79
N VAL A 236 -6.23 12.74 26.75
CA VAL A 236 -5.65 11.93 25.66
C VAL A 236 -4.13 11.97 25.65
N SER A 237 -3.48 12.48 26.70
CA SER A 237 -2.03 12.67 26.75
C SER A 237 -1.21 11.38 26.58
N SER A 238 -1.76 10.25 27.02
CA SER A 238 -1.18 8.90 26.86
C SER A 238 -1.97 8.04 25.86
N ALA A 239 -2.95 8.62 25.17
CA ALA A 239 -3.87 7.86 24.35
C ALA A 239 -3.36 7.66 22.91
N SER A 240 -3.68 6.51 22.31
CA SER A 240 -3.32 6.20 20.93
C SER A 240 -4.31 5.23 20.29
N CYS A 241 -4.37 5.22 18.95
CA CYS A 241 -5.06 4.19 18.19
C CYS A 241 -4.05 3.41 17.34
N ALA A 242 -4.21 2.08 17.31
CA ALA A 242 -3.42 1.25 16.40
C ALA A 242 -3.94 1.42 14.96
N PRO A 243 -3.09 1.74 13.97
CA PRO A 243 -3.51 1.78 12.57
C PRO A 243 -3.82 0.38 12.06
N GLN A 244 -4.85 0.29 11.22
CA GLN A 244 -5.31 -0.94 10.58
C GLN A 244 -5.39 -0.70 9.07
N ALA A 245 -4.36 -1.18 8.36
CA ALA A 245 -4.33 -1.16 6.90
C ALA A 245 -4.95 -2.44 6.35
N THR A 246 -5.78 -2.30 5.32
CA THR A 246 -6.21 -3.43 4.50
C THR A 246 -5.84 -3.19 3.05
N GLU A 247 -5.23 -4.20 2.44
CA GLU A 247 -4.71 -4.16 1.08
C GLU A 247 -5.36 -5.25 0.24
N SER A 248 -5.80 -4.87 -0.97
CA SER A 248 -6.22 -5.78 -2.01
C SER A 248 -5.71 -5.29 -3.35
N ILE A 249 -4.53 -5.76 -3.76
CA ILE A 249 -3.93 -5.44 -5.05
C ILE A 249 -3.86 -6.73 -5.88
N PRO A 250 -4.72 -6.92 -6.90
CA PRO A 250 -4.67 -8.11 -7.74
C PRO A 250 -3.41 -8.09 -8.61
N THR A 251 -2.75 -9.24 -8.75
CA THR A 251 -1.59 -9.40 -9.65
C THR A 251 -1.99 -9.11 -11.10
N PRO A 252 -1.24 -8.27 -11.84
CA PRO A 252 -1.49 -8.04 -13.25
C PRO A 252 -1.36 -9.33 -14.05
N SER A 253 -2.14 -9.45 -15.12
CA SER A 253 -2.11 -10.60 -16.02
C SER A 253 -2.12 -10.15 -17.47
N TRP A 254 -1.46 -10.93 -18.31
CA TRP A 254 -1.53 -10.79 -19.77
C TRP A 254 -2.80 -11.43 -20.31
N GLY A 255 -3.34 -10.87 -21.40
CA GLY A 255 -4.52 -11.40 -22.06
C GLY A 255 -4.22 -12.15 -23.35
N THR A 256 -2.99 -12.10 -23.85
CA THR A 256 -2.60 -12.74 -25.10
C THR A 256 -1.10 -13.04 -25.08
N ASP A 257 -0.75 -14.25 -25.49
CA ASP A 257 0.63 -14.68 -25.70
C ASP A 257 0.96 -14.63 -27.19
N LEU A 258 2.22 -14.37 -27.51
CA LEU A 258 2.70 -14.28 -28.87
C LEU A 258 3.99 -15.06 -29.05
N ARG A 259 4.09 -15.70 -30.21
CA ARG A 259 5.31 -16.34 -30.70
C ARG A 259 5.53 -15.96 -32.14
N SER A 260 6.75 -15.54 -32.46
CA SER A 260 7.15 -15.26 -33.84
C SER A 260 8.21 -16.26 -34.30
N CYS A 261 8.04 -16.77 -35.51
CA CYS A 261 8.91 -17.77 -36.10
C CYS A 261 9.46 -17.31 -37.46
N GLU A 262 10.72 -17.60 -37.76
CA GLU A 262 11.36 -17.27 -39.04
C GLU A 262 11.58 -18.52 -39.90
N ALA A 263 11.51 -18.31 -41.22
CA ALA A 263 11.90 -19.30 -42.22
C ALA A 263 13.40 -19.20 -42.50
N ALA A 264 13.96 -20.27 -43.08
CA ALA A 264 15.32 -20.22 -43.61
C ALA A 264 15.41 -19.17 -44.74
N PRO A 265 16.58 -18.51 -44.93
CA PRO A 265 16.77 -17.56 -46.01
C PRO A 265 16.48 -18.22 -47.36
N ALA A 266 15.63 -17.59 -48.16
CA ALA A 266 15.25 -18.06 -49.49
C ALA A 266 15.67 -17.05 -50.57
N ALA A 267 15.52 -17.45 -51.83
CA ALA A 267 15.89 -16.62 -52.97
C ALA A 267 15.10 -15.31 -53.01
N GLY A 268 15.67 -14.27 -53.62
CA GLY A 268 14.93 -13.03 -53.90
C GLY A 268 13.79 -13.26 -54.90
N CYS A 269 12.75 -12.45 -54.79
CA CYS A 269 11.72 -12.24 -55.82
C CYS A 269 11.73 -10.76 -56.22
N ASP A 270 10.97 -10.39 -57.26
CA ASP A 270 11.07 -9.06 -57.90
C ASP A 270 11.01 -7.87 -56.92
N ASP A 271 10.15 -7.96 -55.89
CA ASP A 271 9.93 -6.87 -54.91
C ASP A 271 10.30 -7.25 -53.46
N GLY A 272 11.08 -8.32 -53.25
CA GLY A 272 11.49 -8.70 -51.90
C GLY A 272 12.05 -10.12 -51.77
N ALA A 273 11.55 -10.87 -50.79
CA ALA A 273 12.04 -12.20 -50.44
C ALA A 273 10.99 -13.26 -50.76
N CYS A 274 11.38 -14.32 -51.47
CA CYS A 274 10.54 -15.51 -51.59
C CYS A 274 10.52 -16.19 -50.22
N ILE A 275 9.33 -16.45 -49.68
CA ILE A 275 9.15 -17.16 -48.40
C ILE A 275 8.14 -18.29 -48.57
N PRO A 276 8.09 -19.28 -47.66
CA PRO A 276 7.00 -20.24 -47.62
C PRO A 276 5.63 -19.58 -47.45
N GLU A 277 4.57 -20.30 -47.82
CA GLU A 277 3.19 -19.85 -47.62
C GLU A 277 2.90 -19.67 -46.11
N THR A 278 2.24 -18.58 -45.74
CA THR A 278 1.90 -18.29 -44.34
C THR A 278 0.83 -19.26 -43.86
N PRO A 279 1.04 -19.97 -42.73
CA PRO A 279 0.00 -20.83 -42.17
C PRO A 279 -1.25 -20.03 -41.79
N ALA A 280 -2.43 -20.63 -41.94
CA ALA A 280 -3.71 -19.92 -41.79
C ALA A 280 -3.95 -19.26 -40.41
N GLU A 281 -3.32 -19.77 -39.35
CA GLU A 281 -3.42 -19.23 -37.98
C GLU A 281 -2.32 -18.22 -37.64
N HIS A 282 -1.49 -17.84 -38.62
CA HIS A 282 -0.40 -16.90 -38.45
C HIS A 282 -0.57 -15.70 -39.38
N THR A 283 0.05 -14.59 -39.01
CA THR A 283 0.15 -13.40 -39.86
C THR A 283 1.61 -13.17 -40.24
N LEU A 284 1.85 -12.76 -41.49
CA LEU A 284 3.19 -12.40 -41.93
C LEU A 284 3.54 -10.98 -41.44
N CYS A 285 4.67 -10.83 -40.78
CA CYS A 285 5.08 -9.57 -40.17
C CYS A 285 6.58 -9.30 -40.34
N ILE A 286 6.94 -8.04 -40.18
CA ILE A 286 8.30 -7.58 -39.84
C ILE A 286 8.29 -7.11 -38.40
N TRP A 287 9.45 -7.04 -37.75
CA TRP A 287 9.54 -6.60 -36.37
C TRP A 287 10.74 -5.69 -36.11
N GLN A 288 10.67 -4.95 -35.00
CA GLN A 288 11.74 -4.12 -34.48
C GLN A 288 11.62 -4.02 -32.96
N ASP A 289 12.76 -4.01 -32.26
CA ASP A 289 12.80 -3.72 -30.82
C ASP A 289 12.31 -2.30 -30.51
N GLY A 290 11.56 -2.17 -29.43
CA GLY A 290 10.95 -0.93 -28.97
C GLY A 290 9.48 -0.78 -29.38
N ASP A 291 8.86 0.30 -28.92
CA ASP A 291 7.54 0.74 -29.35
C ASP A 291 7.72 1.77 -30.47
N VAL A 292 7.71 1.30 -31.70
CA VAL A 292 8.02 2.09 -32.91
C VAL A 292 6.86 2.06 -33.89
N ALA A 293 6.63 3.16 -34.61
CA ALA A 293 5.59 3.19 -35.64
C ALA A 293 6.01 2.32 -36.83
N CYS A 294 5.03 1.62 -37.42
CA CYS A 294 5.25 0.85 -38.63
C CYS A 294 5.76 1.70 -39.79
N PRO A 295 6.63 1.16 -40.65
CA PRO A 295 7.13 1.87 -41.82
C PRO A 295 6.00 2.08 -42.83
N ALA A 296 6.11 3.13 -43.65
CA ALA A 296 5.17 3.33 -44.75
C ALA A 296 5.26 2.18 -45.76
N GLY A 297 4.12 1.73 -46.28
CA GLY A 297 4.06 0.67 -47.28
C GLY A 297 3.05 -0.41 -46.91
N PRO A 298 3.31 -1.69 -47.21
CA PRO A 298 2.36 -2.78 -46.99
C PRO A 298 2.29 -3.27 -45.54
N TRP A 299 3.26 -2.93 -44.69
CA TRP A 299 3.33 -3.37 -43.29
C TRP A 299 2.58 -2.40 -42.37
N THR A 300 1.25 -2.37 -42.43
CA THR A 300 0.45 -1.35 -41.75
C THR A 300 -0.13 -1.79 -40.41
N ASP A 301 -0.30 -3.08 -40.20
CA ASP A 301 -1.00 -3.60 -39.02
C ASP A 301 -0.03 -3.72 -37.85
N VAL A 302 -0.12 -2.77 -36.91
CA VAL A 302 0.78 -2.67 -35.77
C VAL A 302 0.32 -3.57 -34.61
N THR A 303 1.26 -4.32 -34.04
CA THR A 303 1.09 -5.05 -32.77
C THR A 303 2.33 -4.83 -31.90
N THR A 304 2.20 -4.05 -30.83
CA THR A 304 3.27 -3.91 -29.82
C THR A 304 3.08 -4.93 -28.70
N THR A 305 4.17 -5.60 -28.34
CA THR A 305 4.22 -6.64 -27.31
C THR A 305 5.27 -6.33 -26.27
N TYR A 306 5.24 -7.02 -25.14
CA TYR A 306 6.21 -6.85 -24.06
C TYR A 306 6.64 -8.19 -23.49
N ALA A 307 7.91 -8.30 -23.11
CA ALA A 307 8.46 -9.51 -22.50
C ALA A 307 8.02 -9.69 -21.04
N SER A 308 7.82 -8.58 -20.32
CA SER A 308 7.45 -8.62 -18.91
C SER A 308 6.82 -7.31 -18.42
N PHE A 309 6.34 -7.32 -17.18
CA PHE A 309 5.96 -6.12 -16.45
C PHE A 309 6.58 -6.13 -15.05
N THR A 310 6.72 -4.94 -14.47
CA THR A 310 7.00 -4.74 -13.04
C THR A 310 5.78 -4.08 -12.42
N ASP A 311 5.23 -4.70 -11.37
CA ASP A 311 4.17 -4.11 -10.58
C ASP A 311 4.78 -3.39 -9.37
N GLY A 312 4.83 -2.06 -9.45
CA GLY A 312 5.28 -1.21 -8.35
C GLY A 312 4.13 -0.64 -7.53
N ARG A 313 2.92 -1.17 -7.67
CA ARG A 313 1.77 -0.69 -6.89
C ARG A 313 1.90 -1.14 -5.43
N ASP A 314 1.55 -0.23 -4.53
CA ASP A 314 1.63 -0.43 -3.08
C ASP A 314 0.61 0.48 -2.38
N CYS A 315 0.34 0.25 -1.11
CA CYS A 315 -0.45 1.15 -0.27
C CYS A 315 0.46 2.11 0.49
N SER A 316 0.15 3.40 0.48
CA SER A 316 0.82 4.37 1.37
C SER A 316 0.61 3.97 2.83
N ALA A 317 1.60 4.20 3.70
CA ALA A 317 1.53 3.86 5.12
C ALA A 317 0.24 4.38 5.79
N CYS A 318 -0.40 3.54 6.59
CA CYS A 318 -1.56 3.91 7.40
C CYS A 318 -1.11 4.46 8.75
N THR A 319 -1.61 5.64 9.11
CA THR A 319 -1.32 6.32 10.38
C THR A 319 -2.62 6.79 11.02
N CYS A 320 -2.61 6.91 12.35
CA CYS A 320 -3.73 7.41 13.12
C CYS A 320 -3.36 8.72 13.80
N GLY A 321 -4.24 9.71 13.69
CA GLY A 321 -4.09 10.97 14.41
C GLY A 321 -4.24 10.80 15.93
N THR A 322 -4.04 11.89 16.67
CA THR A 322 -4.33 11.94 18.11
C THR A 322 -5.81 11.61 18.36
N PRO A 323 -6.12 10.78 19.37
CA PRO A 323 -7.51 10.52 19.73
C PRO A 323 -8.26 11.81 20.05
N ALA A 324 -9.50 11.90 19.59
CA ALA A 324 -10.43 12.97 19.90
C ALA A 324 -11.79 12.38 20.30
N GLY A 325 -12.52 13.10 21.15
CA GLY A 325 -13.77 12.58 21.68
C GLY A 325 -14.30 13.36 22.88
N SER A 326 -15.15 12.70 23.65
CA SER A 326 -15.78 13.25 24.84
C SER A 326 -15.93 12.21 25.93
N CYS A 327 -16.01 12.70 27.16
CA CYS A 327 -16.47 11.93 28.29
C CYS A 327 -17.93 12.27 28.54
N ASN A 328 -18.77 11.26 28.45
CA ASN A 328 -20.15 11.28 28.91
C ASN A 328 -20.25 10.38 30.14
N GLY A 329 -21.45 9.98 30.52
CA GLY A 329 -21.70 9.06 31.62
C GLY A 329 -22.82 9.53 32.52
N TYR A 330 -22.82 9.03 33.75
CA TYR A 330 -23.81 9.36 34.75
C TYR A 330 -23.22 9.31 36.15
N ALA A 331 -23.90 9.94 37.11
CA ALA A 331 -23.60 9.82 38.52
C ALA A 331 -24.64 8.94 39.20
N GLU A 332 -24.18 7.91 39.90
CA GLU A 332 -24.98 7.07 40.78
C GLU A 332 -25.06 7.73 42.16
N LEU A 333 -26.27 8.00 42.66
CA LEU A 333 -26.50 8.68 43.94
C LEU A 333 -26.95 7.68 45.01
N ALA A 334 -26.32 7.72 46.20
CA ALA A 334 -26.63 6.82 47.31
C ALA A 334 -26.70 7.47 48.72
N ASN A 335 -27.56 6.92 49.58
CA ASN A 335 -27.81 7.43 50.95
C ASN A 335 -26.94 6.84 52.05
N THR A 336 -26.34 5.68 51.81
CA THR A 336 -25.47 5.00 52.78
C THR A 336 -24.50 4.13 52.00
N ASP A 337 -23.23 4.55 51.96
CA ASP A 337 -22.17 3.97 51.13
C ASP A 337 -22.57 3.79 49.65
N CYS A 338 -21.65 3.52 48.73
CA CYS A 338 -21.97 3.40 47.30
C CYS A 338 -22.62 2.06 46.90
N GLY A 339 -23.62 1.57 47.65
CA GLY A 339 -24.25 0.28 47.33
C GLY A 339 -25.49 -0.16 48.09
N VAL A 340 -26.05 0.63 49.02
CA VAL A 340 -27.14 0.12 49.88
C VAL A 340 -28.51 0.75 49.60
N ILE A 341 -28.57 1.96 49.03
CA ILE A 341 -29.82 2.63 48.62
C ILE A 341 -29.55 3.45 47.36
N TRP A 342 -30.01 2.97 46.19
CA TRP A 342 -29.93 3.68 44.91
C TRP A 342 -31.07 4.69 44.80
N ASN A 343 -30.72 5.97 44.67
CA ASN A 343 -31.70 7.06 44.54
C ASN A 343 -32.02 7.41 43.07
N GLY A 344 -31.21 6.92 42.12
CA GLY A 344 -31.33 7.19 40.69
C GLY A 344 -29.98 7.56 40.06
N ASP A 345 -30.01 7.72 38.73
CA ASP A 345 -28.86 8.15 37.93
C ASP A 345 -29.07 9.58 37.43
N LEU A 346 -28.03 10.40 37.52
CA LEU A 346 -27.99 11.73 36.89
C LEU A 346 -27.09 11.67 35.66
N ALA A 347 -27.66 11.78 34.46
CA ALA A 347 -26.88 11.78 33.23
C ALA A 347 -26.03 13.05 33.07
N ALA A 348 -24.87 12.91 32.43
CA ALA A 348 -24.00 14.04 32.12
C ALA A 348 -24.73 15.12 31.31
N ASN A 349 -24.46 16.38 31.63
CA ASN A 349 -25.07 17.59 31.06
C ASN A 349 -26.60 17.68 31.22
N THR A 350 -27.17 16.85 32.11
CA THR A 350 -28.56 16.95 32.50
C THR A 350 -28.66 17.52 33.92
N CYS A 351 -29.86 17.94 34.27
CA CYS A 351 -30.17 18.37 35.62
C CYS A 351 -31.49 17.73 36.04
N GLY A 352 -31.57 17.35 37.31
CA GLY A 352 -32.70 16.64 37.88
C GLY A 352 -32.88 16.96 39.35
N GLU A 353 -34.09 16.71 39.85
CA GLU A 353 -34.40 16.80 41.28
C GLU A 353 -34.13 15.45 41.96
N PHE A 354 -33.36 15.46 43.04
CA PHE A 354 -32.97 14.25 43.77
C PHE A 354 -33.25 14.37 45.26
N PRO A 355 -33.54 13.25 45.95
CA PRO A 355 -33.58 13.24 47.40
C PRO A 355 -32.19 13.52 47.99
N SER A 356 -32.15 13.88 49.27
CA SER A 356 -30.89 14.06 49.99
C SER A 356 -30.03 12.80 49.86
N THR A 357 -28.76 12.97 49.54
CA THR A 357 -27.82 11.90 49.20
C THR A 357 -26.51 12.12 49.98
N SER A 358 -25.82 11.05 50.38
CA SER A 358 -24.56 11.13 51.15
C SER A 358 -23.32 10.69 50.35
N HIS A 359 -23.51 10.00 49.23
CA HIS A 359 -22.44 9.49 48.37
C HIS A 359 -22.81 9.57 46.89
N ALA A 360 -21.81 9.77 46.04
CA ALA A 360 -21.98 9.73 44.59
C ALA A 360 -20.78 9.05 43.92
N THR A 361 -21.06 8.26 42.87
CA THR A 361 -20.05 7.64 42.01
C THR A 361 -20.26 8.11 40.58
N TYR A 362 -19.24 8.68 39.95
CA TYR A 362 -19.29 8.99 38.51
C TYR A 362 -18.86 7.78 37.70
N VAL A 363 -19.75 7.28 36.84
CA VAL A 363 -19.49 6.20 35.89
C VAL A 363 -19.33 6.82 34.51
N PRO A 364 -18.09 7.07 34.05
CA PRO A 364 -17.86 7.68 32.74
C PRO A 364 -18.20 6.71 31.61
N ASP A 365 -18.75 7.27 30.53
CA ASP A 365 -18.86 6.64 29.23
C ASP A 365 -17.86 7.33 28.29
N LEU A 366 -16.82 6.61 27.89
CA LEU A 366 -15.69 7.14 27.13
C LEU A 366 -15.92 6.91 25.64
N GLU A 367 -16.09 8.01 24.90
CA GLU A 367 -16.17 7.99 23.44
C GLU A 367 -14.94 8.68 22.86
N ALA A 368 -13.97 7.90 22.36
CA ALA A 368 -12.75 8.43 21.74
C ALA A 368 -12.41 7.66 20.46
N SER A 369 -12.00 8.39 19.43
CA SER A 369 -11.63 7.83 18.13
C SER A 369 -10.46 8.60 17.50
N CYS A 370 -9.72 7.94 16.61
CA CYS A 370 -8.67 8.60 15.82
C CYS A 370 -9.12 8.79 14.37
N THR A 371 -8.68 9.90 13.77
CA THR A 371 -8.84 10.10 12.33
C THR A 371 -7.73 9.33 11.60
N PRO A 372 -8.05 8.38 10.70
CA PRO A 372 -7.04 7.69 9.90
C PRO A 372 -6.45 8.63 8.83
N THR A 373 -5.22 8.39 8.44
CA THR A 373 -4.53 9.09 7.35
C THR A 373 -3.61 8.11 6.62
N GLY A 374 -3.61 8.17 5.28
CA GLY A 374 -2.85 7.26 4.42
C GLY A 374 -3.74 6.20 3.76
N GLY A 375 -3.17 5.03 3.49
CA GLY A 375 -3.88 3.94 2.80
C GLY A 375 -4.31 4.25 1.37
N ALA A 376 -3.69 5.22 0.68
CA ALA A 376 -3.91 5.43 -0.75
C ALA A 376 -3.07 4.44 -1.58
N LEU A 377 -3.64 3.93 -2.68
CA LEU A 377 -2.88 3.18 -3.67
C LEU A 377 -1.88 4.12 -4.37
N GLN A 378 -0.61 3.74 -4.37
CA GLN A 378 0.49 4.46 -5.02
C GLN A 378 1.22 3.53 -5.99
N GLY A 379 2.09 4.10 -6.82
CA GLY A 379 2.84 3.35 -7.83
C GLY A 379 2.05 3.02 -9.10
N SER A 380 2.65 2.20 -9.95
CA SER A 380 2.11 1.84 -11.26
C SER A 380 2.65 0.51 -11.74
N VAL A 381 1.99 -0.07 -12.75
CA VAL A 381 2.53 -1.20 -13.50
C VAL A 381 3.26 -0.68 -14.72
N THR A 382 4.51 -1.07 -14.91
CA THR A 382 5.35 -0.68 -16.06
C THR A 382 5.74 -1.91 -16.87
N THR A 383 5.60 -1.85 -18.19
CA THR A 383 6.03 -2.93 -19.09
C THR A 383 7.50 -2.77 -19.51
N SER A 384 8.14 -3.86 -19.90
CA SER A 384 9.52 -3.85 -20.40
C SER A 384 9.74 -4.87 -21.53
N GLY A 385 10.81 -4.69 -22.31
CA GLY A 385 11.10 -5.53 -23.47
C GLY A 385 10.08 -5.37 -24.59
N ALA A 386 9.77 -4.11 -24.95
CA ALA A 386 8.84 -3.83 -26.02
C ALA A 386 9.37 -4.34 -27.36
N VAL A 387 8.53 -5.00 -28.15
CA VAL A 387 8.80 -5.37 -29.55
C VAL A 387 7.57 -5.02 -30.37
N THR A 388 7.74 -4.23 -31.43
CA THR A 388 6.68 -3.93 -32.39
C THR A 388 6.76 -4.85 -33.58
N TYR A 389 5.63 -5.48 -33.91
CA TYR A 389 5.39 -6.20 -35.15
C TYR A 389 4.52 -5.35 -36.08
N CYS A 390 4.88 -5.34 -37.36
CA CYS A 390 4.11 -4.71 -38.42
C CYS A 390 3.75 -5.75 -39.46
N CYS A 391 2.47 -6.03 -39.59
CA CYS A 391 1.93 -7.11 -40.40
C CYS A 391 1.17 -6.56 -41.62
N MET A 392 0.88 -7.43 -42.59
CA MET A 392 0.16 -7.08 -43.83
C MET A 392 -1.32 -7.44 -43.80
#